data_AF-A0A161PBP0-F1
#
_entry.id   AF-A0A161PBP0-F1
#
_cell.length_a   1.000
_cell.length_b   1.000
_cell.length_c   1.000
_cell.angle_alpha   90.00
_cell.angle_beta   90.00
_cell.angle_gamma   90.00
#
_symmetry.space_group_name_H-M   'P 1'
#
loop_
_entity.id
_entity.type
_entity.pdbx_description
1 polymer ?
#
loop_
_entity_poly.entity_id
_entity_poly.type
_entity_poly.pdbx_seq_one_letter_code
_entity_poly.pdbx_strand_id
1 'polypeptide(L)'
;MIIGFTEIVPGFSGGTMALLIGLYERLINSIHGITTKEWKKHVLFLINVGLGMGTAIVAGALGIKLLITHYTLPTFYMIMGLVLAIIPSLLQDVDYKSGFRGKHYLLLLVGGLIVASTAFIGEGQMEVIENITPQTYLLLFVSGWLASSALILPGISGTLVFLIFGVYVTILDAVSSFHFPVLIVVGLGVLVGLLITSKLVRYFFMHHRTTTYAVMIGCVAGSLFVIFPGIPVGLGQWLICMIMFLIGFILAGFLGRLKKS
;
A
#
# COMPACT_ATOMS: atom_id res chain seq x y z
N MET A 1 -12.60 8.97 7.98
CA MET A 1 -11.45 9.83 7.63
C MET A 1 -10.13 9.21 8.05
N ILE A 2 -9.90 8.93 9.33
CA ILE A 2 -8.62 8.37 9.83
C ILE A 2 -8.16 7.11 9.06
N ILE A 3 -9.06 6.15 8.83
CA ILE A 3 -8.76 4.93 8.05
C ILE A 3 -8.35 5.26 6.60
N GLY A 4 -9.01 6.21 5.94
CA GLY A 4 -8.67 6.57 4.55
C GLY A 4 -7.37 7.36 4.44
N PHE A 5 -7.08 8.22 5.42
CA PHE A 5 -5.82 8.98 5.46
C PHE A 5 -4.62 8.08 5.74
N THR A 6 -4.80 7.05 6.56
CA THR A 6 -3.73 6.05 6.77
C THR A 6 -3.52 5.20 5.52
N GLU A 7 -4.58 4.85 4.78
CA GLU A 7 -4.43 4.03 3.58
C GLU A 7 -3.67 4.72 2.44
N ILE A 8 -3.73 6.06 2.35
CA ILE A 8 -3.05 6.77 1.26
C ILE A 8 -1.54 6.90 1.42
N VAL A 9 -1.06 6.87 2.65
CA VAL A 9 0.36 6.98 2.99
C VAL A 9 0.95 5.57 2.88
N PRO A 10 1.92 5.34 1.97
CA PRO A 10 2.47 4.00 1.81
C PRO A 10 3.06 3.48 3.11
N GLY A 11 2.62 2.30 3.48
CA GLY A 11 3.06 1.63 4.70
C GLY A 11 2.20 1.80 5.92
N PHE A 12 1.17 2.63 5.83
CA PHE A 12 0.22 2.82 6.90
C PHE A 12 -1.01 1.99 6.52
N SER A 13 -1.34 0.99 7.34
CA SER A 13 -2.46 0.09 7.08
C SER A 13 -3.72 0.65 7.71
N GLY A 14 -4.73 0.97 6.89
CA GLY A 14 -6.05 1.38 7.35
C GLY A 14 -6.71 0.30 8.21
N GLY A 15 -6.45 -0.99 7.94
CA GLY A 15 -6.90 -2.12 8.76
C GLY A 15 -6.32 -2.09 10.18
N THR A 16 -5.02 -1.79 10.32
CA THR A 16 -4.39 -1.57 11.64
C THR A 16 -5.03 -0.39 12.35
N MET A 17 -5.24 0.72 11.64
CA MET A 17 -5.81 1.91 12.27
C MET A 17 -7.26 1.69 12.70
N ALA A 18 -8.05 0.94 11.91
CA ALA A 18 -9.38 0.50 12.28
C ALA A 18 -9.39 -0.35 13.56
N LEU A 19 -8.38 -1.18 13.77
CA LEU A 19 -8.22 -1.98 14.98
C LEU A 19 -7.90 -1.09 16.19
N LEU A 20 -6.94 -0.17 16.05
CA LEU A 20 -6.53 0.75 17.12
C LEU A 20 -7.67 1.63 17.63
N ILE A 21 -8.59 2.05 16.76
CA ILE A 21 -9.76 2.86 17.14
C ILE A 21 -10.99 2.01 17.52
N GLY A 22 -10.85 0.68 17.60
CA GLY A 22 -11.93 -0.24 17.97
C GLY A 22 -13.04 -0.41 16.93
N LEU A 23 -12.83 0.03 15.67
CA LEU A 23 -13.83 -0.05 14.60
C LEU A 23 -13.74 -1.36 13.79
N TYR A 24 -12.61 -2.08 13.88
CA TYR A 24 -12.32 -3.26 13.07
C TYR A 24 -13.38 -4.36 13.18
N GLU A 25 -13.76 -4.77 14.40
CA GLU A 25 -14.79 -5.79 14.61
C GLU A 25 -16.13 -5.38 14.02
N ARG A 26 -16.50 -4.10 14.16
CA ARG A 26 -17.74 -3.55 13.61
C ARG A 26 -17.73 -3.53 12.08
N LEU A 27 -16.58 -3.29 11.46
CA LEU A 27 -16.39 -3.37 10.01
C LEU A 27 -16.60 -4.79 9.50
N ILE A 28 -15.90 -5.76 10.09
CA ILE A 28 -16.02 -7.18 9.70
C ILE A 28 -17.46 -7.69 9.89
N ASN A 29 -18.07 -7.40 11.04
CA ASN A 29 -19.46 -7.78 11.31
C ASN A 29 -20.43 -7.12 10.33
N SER A 30 -20.16 -5.89 9.90
CA SER A 30 -21.01 -5.23 8.90
C SER A 30 -20.85 -5.81 7.51
N ILE A 31 -19.66 -6.27 7.12
CA ILE A 31 -19.45 -6.98 5.85
C ILE A 31 -20.24 -8.29 5.84
N HIS A 32 -20.15 -9.09 6.90
CA HIS A 32 -20.95 -10.33 7.01
C HIS A 32 -22.45 -10.04 7.14
N GLY A 33 -22.82 -8.93 7.75
CA GLY A 33 -24.20 -8.50 7.95
C GLY A 33 -24.96 -8.15 6.67
N ILE A 34 -24.27 -7.96 5.53
CA ILE A 34 -24.89 -7.63 4.23
C ILE A 34 -25.85 -8.75 3.76
N THR A 35 -25.58 -10.01 4.10
CA THR A 35 -26.42 -11.15 3.71
C THR A 35 -27.53 -11.47 4.71
N THR A 36 -27.71 -10.64 5.74
CA THR A 36 -28.69 -10.88 6.82
C THR A 36 -29.98 -10.07 6.63
N LYS A 37 -31.01 -10.33 7.46
CA LYS A 37 -32.26 -9.53 7.43
C LYS A 37 -32.05 -8.06 7.77
N GLU A 38 -31.01 -7.75 8.54
CA GLU A 38 -30.66 -6.38 8.97
C GLU A 38 -29.69 -5.68 7.99
N TRP A 39 -29.55 -6.17 6.74
CA TRP A 39 -28.58 -5.69 5.75
C TRP A 39 -28.55 -4.17 5.59
N LYS A 40 -29.69 -3.49 5.69
CA LYS A 40 -29.78 -2.02 5.58
C LYS A 40 -28.92 -1.30 6.61
N LYS A 41 -28.91 -1.77 7.87
CA LYS A 41 -28.10 -1.16 8.94
C LYS A 41 -26.61 -1.32 8.68
N HIS A 42 -26.22 -2.50 8.21
CA HIS A 42 -24.84 -2.83 7.89
C HIS A 42 -24.34 -2.05 6.66
N VAL A 43 -25.14 -1.99 5.60
CA VAL A 43 -24.84 -1.21 4.40
C VAL A 43 -24.74 0.28 4.74
N LEU A 44 -25.65 0.83 5.55
CA LEU A 44 -25.59 2.24 5.96
C LEU A 44 -24.30 2.55 6.73
N PHE A 45 -23.89 1.66 7.64
CA PHE A 45 -22.61 1.80 8.34
C PHE A 45 -21.42 1.77 7.38
N LEU A 46 -21.40 0.82 6.43
CA LEU A 46 -20.33 0.70 5.44
C LEU A 46 -20.28 1.92 4.51
N ILE A 47 -21.43 2.47 4.10
CA ILE A 47 -21.49 3.72 3.33
C ILE A 47 -20.88 4.87 4.13
N ASN A 48 -21.22 5.02 5.41
CA ASN A 48 -20.66 6.09 6.24
C ASN A 48 -19.13 5.98 6.39
N VAL A 49 -18.62 4.77 6.60
CA VAL A 49 -17.17 4.54 6.64
C VAL A 49 -16.54 4.80 5.27
N GLY A 50 -17.16 4.28 4.20
CA GLY A 50 -16.72 4.45 2.82
C GLY A 50 -16.65 5.91 2.39
N LEU A 51 -17.66 6.72 2.71
CA LEU A 51 -17.65 8.18 2.48
C LEU A 51 -16.51 8.84 3.26
N GLY A 52 -16.34 8.48 4.53
CA GLY A 52 -15.25 8.97 5.34
C GLY A 52 -13.86 8.55 4.85
N MET A 53 -13.72 7.38 4.21
CA MET A 53 -12.48 6.93 3.59
C MET A 53 -12.24 7.64 2.26
N GLY A 54 -13.25 7.67 1.39
CA GLY A 54 -13.18 8.29 0.06
C GLY A 54 -12.84 9.78 0.14
N THR A 55 -13.47 10.52 1.05
CA THR A 55 -13.13 11.93 1.31
C THR A 55 -11.68 12.11 1.73
N ALA A 56 -11.17 11.26 2.63
CA ALA A 56 -9.78 11.31 3.07
C ALA A 56 -8.79 10.89 1.96
N ILE A 57 -9.16 9.91 1.13
CA ILE A 57 -8.37 9.48 -0.02
C ILE A 57 -8.28 10.59 -1.06
N VAL A 58 -9.38 11.27 -1.39
CA VAL A 58 -9.37 12.40 -2.33
C VAL A 58 -8.54 13.57 -1.78
N ALA A 59 -8.78 13.97 -0.53
CA ALA A 59 -8.03 15.05 0.11
C ALA A 59 -6.53 14.72 0.21
N GLY A 60 -6.21 13.49 0.62
CA GLY A 60 -4.83 13.01 0.68
C GLY A 60 -4.18 12.96 -0.70
N ALA A 61 -4.91 12.52 -1.73
CA ALA A 61 -4.36 12.36 -3.07
C ALA A 61 -4.00 13.72 -3.64
N LEU A 62 -4.87 14.72 -3.46
CA LEU A 62 -4.58 16.10 -3.81
C LEU A 62 -3.33 16.61 -3.07
N GLY A 63 -3.23 16.36 -1.76
CA GLY A 63 -2.08 16.77 -0.96
C GLY A 63 -0.77 16.14 -1.43
N ILE A 64 -0.74 14.82 -1.63
CA ILE A 64 0.45 14.12 -2.09
C ILE A 64 0.77 14.47 -3.54
N LYS A 65 -0.24 14.66 -4.41
CA LYS A 65 -0.03 15.09 -5.79
C LYS A 65 0.68 16.44 -5.82
N LEU A 66 0.20 17.41 -5.04
CA LEU A 66 0.85 18.72 -4.91
C LEU A 66 2.31 18.59 -4.45
N LEU A 67 2.58 17.72 -3.47
CA LEU A 67 3.93 17.46 -2.99
C LEU A 67 4.82 16.81 -4.08
N ILE A 68 4.31 15.84 -4.83
CA ILE A 68 5.05 15.19 -5.92
C ILE A 68 5.32 16.19 -7.06
N THR A 69 4.34 17.03 -7.43
CA THR A 69 4.47 17.99 -8.52
C THR A 69 5.43 19.14 -8.18
N HIS A 70 5.42 19.65 -6.96
CA HIS A 70 6.28 20.78 -6.56
C HIS A 70 7.60 20.36 -5.90
N TYR A 71 7.63 19.22 -5.21
CA TYR A 71 8.75 18.76 -4.39
C TYR A 71 9.01 17.26 -4.62
N THR A 72 9.22 16.86 -5.88
CA THR A 72 9.38 15.46 -6.30
C THR A 72 10.44 14.73 -5.49
N LEU A 73 11.70 15.22 -5.48
CA LEU A 73 12.80 14.56 -4.77
C LEU A 73 12.52 14.41 -3.26
N PRO A 74 12.23 15.48 -2.49
CA PRO A 74 11.94 15.34 -1.06
C PRO A 74 10.76 14.41 -0.75
N THR A 75 9.73 14.41 -1.59
CA THR A 75 8.53 13.57 -1.40
C THR A 75 8.86 12.10 -1.58
N PHE A 76 9.58 11.73 -2.64
CA PHE A 76 10.01 10.34 -2.84
C PHE A 76 11.02 9.89 -1.79
N TYR A 77 11.92 10.75 -1.32
CA TYR A 77 12.77 10.45 -0.17
C TYR A 77 11.95 10.18 1.10
N MET A 78 10.89 10.95 1.36
CA MET A 78 9.96 10.67 2.47
C MET A 78 9.27 9.30 2.30
N ILE A 79 8.76 8.99 1.10
CA ILE A 79 8.12 7.71 0.80
C ILE A 79 9.12 6.56 0.98
N MET A 80 10.36 6.71 0.52
CA MET A 80 11.42 5.72 0.76
C MET A 80 11.67 5.50 2.26
N GLY A 81 11.70 6.57 3.06
CA GLY A 81 11.83 6.46 4.51
C GLY A 81 10.67 5.68 5.13
N LEU A 82 9.43 5.99 4.73
CA LEU A 82 8.22 5.27 5.15
C LEU A 82 8.32 3.78 4.79
N VAL A 83 8.66 3.48 3.53
CA VAL A 83 8.74 2.11 2.99
C VAL A 83 9.84 1.30 3.70
N LEU A 84 11.02 1.90 3.90
CA LEU A 84 12.16 1.25 4.55
C LEU A 84 11.86 0.90 6.01
N ALA A 85 11.17 1.77 6.74
CA ALA A 85 10.82 1.54 8.15
C ALA A 85 9.90 0.33 8.36
N ILE A 86 9.15 -0.09 7.34
CA ILE A 86 8.22 -1.23 7.42
C ILE A 86 8.96 -2.56 7.29
N ILE A 87 10.08 -2.61 6.56
CA ILE A 87 10.84 -3.84 6.32
C ILE A 87 11.22 -4.53 7.65
N PRO A 88 11.80 -3.84 8.65
CA PRO A 88 12.05 -4.42 9.97
C PRO A 88 10.78 -4.92 10.66
N SER A 89 9.66 -4.19 10.54
CA SER A 89 8.38 -4.57 11.13
C SER A 89 7.85 -5.87 10.52
N LEU A 90 7.89 -6.00 9.19
CA LEU A 90 7.48 -7.22 8.48
C LEU A 90 8.38 -8.41 8.82
N LEU A 91 9.69 -8.21 8.96
CA LEU A 91 10.63 -9.25 9.39
C LEU A 91 10.34 -9.72 10.82
N GLN A 92 10.01 -8.79 11.73
CA GLN A 92 9.62 -9.11 13.10
C GLN A 92 8.26 -9.81 13.18
N ASP A 93 7.29 -9.43 12.35
CA ASP A 93 5.95 -10.03 12.31
C ASP A 93 5.96 -11.53 11.92
N VAL A 94 7.09 -12.07 11.44
CA VAL A 94 7.30 -13.49 11.11
C VAL A 94 8.47 -14.13 11.83
N ASP A 95 8.98 -13.50 12.90
CA ASP A 95 10.09 -13.99 13.70
C ASP A 95 11.23 -14.53 12.84
N TYR A 96 11.69 -13.72 11.88
CA TYR A 96 12.61 -14.17 10.83
C TYR A 96 13.85 -14.91 11.37
N LYS A 97 14.31 -14.58 12.59
CA LYS A 97 15.46 -15.22 13.24
C LYS A 97 15.29 -16.72 13.49
N SER A 98 14.07 -17.18 13.76
CA SER A 98 13.75 -18.60 13.99
C SER A 98 12.97 -19.21 12.82
N GLY A 99 12.19 -18.40 12.10
CA GLY A 99 11.34 -18.85 11.00
C GLY A 99 12.05 -18.92 9.64
N PHE A 100 13.07 -18.12 9.39
CA PHE A 100 13.70 -18.10 8.07
C PHE A 100 14.64 -19.29 7.85
N ARG A 101 14.51 -19.89 6.67
CA ARG A 101 15.38 -20.93 6.15
C ARG A 101 16.00 -20.41 4.86
N GLY A 102 17.03 -21.08 4.33
CA GLY A 102 17.70 -20.66 3.09
C GLY A 102 16.74 -20.34 1.93
N LYS A 103 15.68 -21.14 1.76
CA LYS A 103 14.64 -20.89 0.75
C LYS A 103 13.91 -19.54 0.91
N HIS A 104 13.74 -19.04 2.13
CA HIS A 104 13.06 -17.77 2.38
C HIS A 104 13.94 -16.58 2.00
N TYR A 105 15.25 -16.66 2.26
CA TYR A 105 16.20 -15.65 1.78
C TYR A 105 16.30 -15.64 0.25
N LEU A 106 16.26 -16.81 -0.38
CA LEU A 106 16.19 -16.91 -1.84
C LEU A 106 14.92 -16.26 -2.40
N LEU A 107 13.75 -16.54 -1.82
CA LEU A 107 12.49 -15.94 -2.24
C LEU A 107 12.45 -14.42 -2.04
N LEU A 108 13.02 -13.92 -0.94
CA LEU A 108 13.19 -12.49 -0.69
C LEU A 108 14.05 -11.85 -1.79
N LEU A 109 15.21 -12.45 -2.09
CA LEU A 109 16.10 -11.95 -3.13
C LEU A 109 15.43 -11.99 -4.51
N VAL A 110 14.74 -13.08 -4.85
CA VAL A 110 14.01 -13.20 -6.13
C VAL A 110 12.89 -12.17 -6.21
N GLY A 111 12.07 -12.00 -5.17
CA GLY A 111 11.01 -10.98 -5.15
C GLY A 111 11.58 -9.56 -5.30
N GLY A 112 12.68 -9.27 -4.61
CA GLY A 112 13.36 -7.99 -4.72
C GLY A 112 13.95 -7.74 -6.10
N LEU A 113 14.59 -8.73 -6.71
CA LEU A 113 15.11 -8.62 -8.07
C LEU A 113 14.00 -8.48 -9.12
N ILE A 114 12.89 -9.21 -8.98
CA ILE A 114 11.75 -9.07 -9.88
C ILE A 114 11.24 -7.62 -9.86
N VAL A 115 10.97 -7.06 -8.68
CA VAL A 115 10.49 -5.67 -8.59
C VAL A 115 11.58 -4.69 -9.02
N ALA A 116 12.82 -4.83 -8.54
CA ALA A 116 13.91 -3.93 -8.92
C ALA A 116 14.20 -3.96 -10.43
N SER A 117 14.03 -5.11 -11.09
CA SER A 117 14.22 -5.23 -12.55
C SER A 117 13.25 -4.35 -13.34
N THR A 118 12.08 -4.04 -12.77
CA THR A 118 11.09 -3.16 -13.43
C THR A 118 11.60 -1.73 -13.60
N ALA A 119 12.57 -1.28 -12.78
CA ALA A 119 13.23 0.02 -12.95
C ALA A 119 14.00 0.14 -14.28
N PHE A 120 14.38 -0.98 -14.90
CA PHE A 120 15.10 -1.00 -16.17
C PHE A 120 14.18 -1.22 -17.39
N ILE A 121 12.92 -1.60 -17.15
CA ILE A 121 11.96 -1.99 -18.20
C ILE A 121 10.90 -0.92 -18.43
N GLY A 122 10.56 -0.13 -17.40
CA GLY A 122 9.46 0.84 -17.46
C GLY A 122 9.89 2.28 -17.72
N GLU A 123 9.01 3.02 -18.40
CA GLU A 123 8.91 4.49 -18.25
C GLU A 123 8.65 4.79 -16.75
N GLY A 124 9.27 5.85 -16.22
CA GLY A 124 9.51 6.01 -14.78
C GLY A 124 8.27 5.76 -13.90
N GLN A 125 8.36 4.81 -12.96
CA GLN A 125 7.28 4.50 -12.00
C GLN A 125 6.99 5.64 -10.99
N MET A 126 7.77 6.73 -11.08
CA MET A 126 7.54 7.98 -10.37
C MET A 126 6.64 8.95 -11.15
N GLU A 127 6.27 8.59 -12.38
CA GLU A 127 5.42 9.36 -13.28
C GLU A 127 4.06 8.68 -13.47
N VAL A 128 3.12 9.44 -14.01
CA VAL A 128 1.79 8.93 -14.36
C VAL A 128 1.92 8.14 -15.66
N ILE A 129 1.33 6.95 -15.73
CA ILE A 129 1.26 6.20 -16.99
C ILE A 129 0.25 6.91 -17.90
N GLU A 130 0.73 7.79 -18.78
CA GLU A 130 -0.12 8.60 -19.66
C GLU A 130 -0.78 7.75 -20.75
N ASN A 131 -0.06 6.76 -21.29
CA ASN A 131 -0.56 5.84 -22.30
C ASN A 131 -1.18 4.59 -21.65
N ILE A 132 -2.45 4.69 -21.27
CA ILE A 132 -3.16 3.58 -20.63
C ILE A 132 -3.58 2.54 -21.68
N THR A 133 -2.75 1.51 -21.83
CA THR A 133 -3.03 0.36 -22.70
C THR A 133 -3.95 -0.66 -22.01
N PRO A 134 -4.53 -1.63 -22.75
CA PRO A 134 -5.24 -2.76 -22.13
C PRO A 134 -4.39 -3.54 -21.11
N GLN A 135 -3.07 -3.61 -21.33
CA GLN A 135 -2.13 -4.23 -20.39
C GLN A 135 -2.02 -3.41 -19.09
N THR A 136 -2.00 -2.08 -19.19
CA THR A 136 -2.03 -1.18 -18.03
C THR A 136 -3.33 -1.34 -17.25
N TYR A 137 -4.48 -1.43 -17.91
CA TYR A 137 -5.75 -1.70 -17.22
C TYR A 137 -5.77 -3.06 -16.53
N LEU A 138 -5.22 -4.10 -17.15
CA LEU A 138 -5.08 -5.40 -16.50
C LEU A 138 -4.17 -5.32 -15.27
N LEU A 139 -3.04 -4.61 -15.36
CA LEU A 139 -2.15 -4.37 -14.24
C LEU A 139 -2.85 -3.61 -13.10
N LEU A 140 -3.60 -2.55 -13.41
CA LEU A 140 -4.39 -1.79 -12.44
C LEU A 140 -5.46 -2.65 -11.75
N PHE A 141 -6.16 -3.49 -12.54
CA PHE A 141 -7.15 -4.43 -12.01
C PHE A 141 -6.51 -5.44 -11.06
N VAL A 142 -5.41 -6.09 -11.48
CA VAL A 142 -4.69 -7.08 -10.66
C VAL A 142 -4.09 -6.43 -9.41
N SER A 143 -3.59 -5.20 -9.53
CA SER A 143 -3.08 -4.43 -8.40
C SER A 143 -4.20 -4.14 -7.39
N GLY A 144 -5.37 -3.68 -7.85
CA GLY A 144 -6.55 -3.49 -7.00
C GLY A 144 -7.02 -4.79 -6.33
N TRP A 145 -7.03 -5.87 -7.09
CA TRP A 145 -7.36 -7.21 -6.62
C TRP A 145 -6.44 -7.66 -5.50
N LEU A 146 -5.12 -7.55 -5.66
CA LEU A 146 -4.16 -7.94 -4.63
C LEU A 146 -4.18 -6.98 -3.43
N ALA A 147 -4.33 -5.66 -3.68
CA ALA A 147 -4.45 -4.65 -2.64
C ALA A 147 -5.68 -4.86 -1.75
N SER A 148 -6.74 -5.49 -2.27
CA SER A 148 -7.94 -5.83 -1.49
C SER A 148 -7.63 -6.72 -0.28
N SER A 149 -6.57 -7.53 -0.36
CA SER A 149 -6.15 -8.41 0.75
C SER A 149 -5.60 -7.60 1.93
N ALA A 150 -5.00 -6.44 1.68
CA ALA A 150 -4.51 -5.52 2.69
C ALA A 150 -5.64 -4.85 3.50
N LEU A 151 -6.83 -4.71 2.90
CA LEU A 151 -8.03 -4.22 3.60
C LEU A 151 -8.55 -5.22 4.66
N ILE A 152 -8.24 -6.50 4.52
CA ILE A 152 -8.70 -7.58 5.41
C ILE A 152 -7.62 -7.95 6.44
N LEU A 153 -6.34 -7.88 6.07
CA LEU A 153 -5.24 -8.30 6.94
C LEU A 153 -4.59 -7.09 7.63
N PRO A 154 -4.74 -6.95 8.96
CA PRO A 154 -4.15 -5.83 9.68
C PRO A 154 -2.62 -5.90 9.60
N GLY A 155 -2.00 -4.79 9.21
CA GLY A 155 -0.54 -4.64 9.16
C GLY A 155 0.05 -4.57 7.76
N ILE A 156 -0.75 -4.77 6.71
CA ILE A 156 -0.34 -4.55 5.32
C ILE A 156 -1.24 -3.44 4.74
N SER A 157 -0.64 -2.54 3.95
CA SER A 157 -1.36 -1.42 3.32
C SER A 157 -1.54 -1.70 1.83
N GLY A 158 -2.70 -1.37 1.27
CA GLY A 158 -2.99 -1.54 -0.15
C GLY A 158 -2.11 -0.65 -1.03
N THR A 159 -1.72 0.52 -0.54
CA THR A 159 -0.79 1.40 -1.26
C THR A 159 0.63 0.86 -1.32
N LEU A 160 1.06 -0.02 -0.40
CA LEU A 160 2.31 -0.78 -0.57
C LEU A 160 2.22 -1.74 -1.76
N VAL A 161 1.06 -2.39 -1.94
CA VAL A 161 0.83 -3.25 -3.11
C VAL A 161 0.90 -2.41 -4.38
N PHE A 162 0.26 -1.23 -4.41
CA PHE A 162 0.35 -0.32 -5.56
C PHE A 162 1.78 0.17 -5.84
N LEU A 163 2.61 0.38 -4.82
CA LEU A 163 4.04 0.70 -5.00
C LEU A 163 4.82 -0.48 -5.57
N ILE A 164 4.59 -1.69 -5.10
CA ILE A 164 5.25 -2.90 -5.63
C ILE A 164 4.97 -3.07 -7.13
N PHE A 165 3.75 -2.76 -7.56
CA PHE A 165 3.34 -2.84 -8.96
C PHE A 165 3.63 -1.57 -9.77
N GLY A 166 4.20 -0.53 -9.16
CA GLY A 166 4.54 0.73 -9.85
C GLY A 166 3.34 1.56 -10.30
N VAL A 167 2.14 1.28 -9.80
CA VAL A 167 0.90 1.97 -10.21
C VAL A 167 0.44 3.04 -9.22
N TYR A 168 1.16 3.24 -8.11
CA TYR A 168 0.78 4.18 -7.06
C TYR A 168 0.56 5.60 -7.56
N VAL A 169 1.52 6.18 -8.30
CA VAL A 169 1.42 7.56 -8.82
C VAL A 169 0.28 7.70 -9.82
N THR A 170 0.07 6.68 -10.66
CA THR A 170 -1.05 6.65 -11.63
C THR A 170 -2.41 6.61 -10.93
N ILE A 171 -2.56 5.81 -9.88
CA ILE A 171 -3.80 5.75 -9.09
C ILE A 171 -4.02 7.07 -8.34
N LEU A 172 -2.95 7.64 -7.79
CA LEU A 172 -3.00 8.91 -7.07
C LEU A 172 -3.44 10.04 -8.00
N ASP A 173 -2.87 10.12 -9.21
CA ASP A 173 -3.32 11.05 -10.23
C ASP A 173 -4.78 10.82 -10.59
N ALA A 174 -5.18 9.57 -10.87
CA ALA A 174 -6.55 9.23 -11.22
C ALA A 174 -7.57 9.63 -10.13
N VAL A 175 -7.21 9.52 -8.85
CA VAL A 175 -8.06 9.98 -7.74
C VAL A 175 -8.14 11.52 -7.75
N SER A 176 -7.01 12.21 -7.90
CA SER A 176 -6.98 13.68 -7.89
C SER A 176 -7.63 14.33 -9.10
N SER A 177 -7.57 13.69 -10.26
CA SER A 177 -8.14 14.16 -11.54
C SER A 177 -9.53 13.59 -11.82
N PHE A 178 -10.06 12.74 -10.92
CA PHE A 178 -11.29 11.98 -11.13
C PHE A 178 -11.30 11.21 -12.46
N HIS A 179 -10.18 10.57 -12.82
CA HIS A 179 -10.05 9.74 -14.02
C HIS A 179 -10.84 8.43 -13.85
N PHE A 180 -12.16 8.50 -14.05
CA PHE A 180 -13.10 7.41 -13.78
C PHE A 180 -12.75 6.05 -14.39
N PRO A 181 -12.23 5.93 -15.64
CA PRO A 181 -11.85 4.63 -16.18
C PRO A 181 -10.84 3.87 -15.31
N VAL A 182 -9.81 4.54 -14.80
CA VAL A 182 -8.80 3.95 -13.91
C VAL A 182 -9.43 3.60 -12.56
N LEU A 183 -10.19 4.54 -11.99
CA LEU A 183 -10.85 4.35 -10.69
C LEU A 183 -11.84 3.18 -10.71
N ILE A 184 -12.62 3.04 -11.78
CA ILE A 184 -13.56 1.94 -11.98
C ILE A 184 -12.81 0.62 -12.08
N VAL A 185 -11.73 0.55 -12.87
CA VAL A 185 -10.95 -0.69 -13.05
C VAL A 185 -10.28 -1.12 -11.74
N VAL A 186 -9.63 -0.19 -11.03
CA VAL A 186 -9.03 -0.47 -9.70
C VAL A 186 -10.12 -0.87 -8.70
N GLY A 187 -11.23 -0.14 -8.67
CA GLY A 187 -12.37 -0.42 -7.79
C GLY A 187 -12.98 -1.80 -8.05
N LEU A 188 -13.14 -2.20 -9.30
CA LEU A 188 -13.59 -3.54 -9.69
C LEU A 188 -12.59 -4.61 -9.22
N GLY A 189 -11.29 -4.37 -9.39
CA GLY A 189 -10.24 -5.24 -8.86
C GLY A 189 -10.39 -5.44 -7.35
N VAL A 190 -10.50 -4.35 -6.60
CA VAL A 190 -10.70 -4.38 -5.14
C VAL A 190 -11.97 -5.15 -4.77
N LEU A 191 -13.10 -4.88 -5.43
CA LEU A 191 -14.38 -5.57 -5.17
C LEU A 191 -14.28 -7.07 -5.45
N VAL A 192 -13.76 -7.45 -6.61
CA VAL A 192 -13.54 -8.86 -6.99
C VAL A 192 -12.61 -9.54 -5.98
N GLY A 193 -11.55 -8.86 -5.55
CA GLY A 193 -10.63 -9.36 -4.56
C GLY A 193 -11.26 -9.62 -3.20
N LEU A 194 -12.05 -8.67 -2.70
CA LEU A 194 -12.79 -8.82 -1.45
C LEU A 194 -13.74 -10.02 -1.51
N LEU A 195 -14.48 -10.18 -2.62
CA LEU A 195 -15.53 -11.19 -2.76
C LEU A 195 -15.01 -12.60 -3.07
N ILE A 196 -14.10 -12.74 -4.03
CA ILE A 196 -13.77 -14.03 -4.66
C ILE A 196 -12.49 -14.63 -4.09
N THR A 197 -11.43 -13.83 -3.99
CA THR A 197 -10.05 -14.38 -3.85
C THR A 197 -9.39 -14.04 -2.54
N SER A 198 -10.04 -13.22 -1.71
CA SER A 198 -9.61 -12.94 -0.34
C SER A 198 -9.35 -14.24 0.43
N LYS A 199 -10.08 -15.33 0.16
CA LYS A 199 -9.82 -16.65 0.76
C LYS A 199 -8.48 -17.27 0.36
N LEU A 200 -8.09 -17.20 -0.92
CA LEU A 200 -6.82 -17.78 -1.40
C LEU A 200 -5.63 -16.99 -0.88
N VAL A 201 -5.67 -15.66 -1.00
CA VAL A 201 -4.61 -14.79 -0.48
C VAL A 201 -4.52 -14.95 1.04
N ARG A 202 -5.65 -14.89 1.76
CA ARG A 202 -5.71 -15.15 3.20
C ARG A 202 -5.17 -16.55 3.55
N TYR A 203 -5.44 -17.56 2.74
CA TYR A 203 -4.90 -18.90 2.95
C TYR A 203 -3.37 -18.88 2.94
N PHE A 204 -2.73 -18.26 1.94
CA PHE A 204 -1.27 -18.12 1.91
C PHE A 204 -0.72 -17.28 3.08
N PHE A 205 -1.42 -16.23 3.50
CA PHE A 205 -1.02 -15.43 4.66
C PHE A 205 -1.13 -16.18 5.99
N MET A 206 -2.12 -17.06 6.14
CA MET A 206 -2.38 -17.80 7.38
C MET A 206 -1.62 -19.13 7.46
N HIS A 207 -1.56 -19.91 6.38
CA HIS A 207 -0.91 -21.23 6.34
C HIS A 207 0.54 -21.19 5.84
N HIS A 208 0.90 -20.24 4.98
CA HIS A 208 2.26 -20.10 4.43
C HIS A 208 2.89 -18.75 4.79
N ARG A 209 2.59 -18.27 6.00
CA ARG A 209 2.95 -16.93 6.49
C ARG A 209 4.40 -16.55 6.21
N THR A 210 5.38 -17.38 6.62
CA THR A 210 6.81 -17.09 6.45
C THR A 210 7.21 -16.95 4.97
N THR A 211 6.69 -17.81 4.11
CA THR A 211 6.96 -17.77 2.65
C THR A 211 6.38 -16.50 2.02
N THR A 212 5.12 -16.19 2.34
CA THR A 212 4.42 -15.01 1.82
C THR A 212 5.12 -13.73 2.24
N TYR A 213 5.48 -13.61 3.52
CA TYR A 213 6.23 -12.45 4.01
C TYR A 213 7.62 -12.34 3.39
N ALA A 214 8.34 -13.45 3.17
CA ALA A 214 9.64 -13.40 2.52
C ALA A 214 9.55 -12.79 1.11
N VAL A 215 8.59 -13.23 0.30
CA VAL A 215 8.34 -12.66 -1.04
C VAL A 215 7.96 -11.18 -0.93
N MET A 216 7.02 -10.83 -0.05
CA MET A 216 6.60 -9.44 0.14
C MET A 216 7.73 -8.51 0.57
N ILE A 217 8.53 -8.91 1.56
CA ILE A 217 9.67 -8.13 2.04
C ILE A 217 10.67 -7.93 0.91
N GLY A 218 10.89 -8.97 0.10
CA GLY A 218 11.65 -8.90 -1.13
C GLY A 218 11.10 -7.82 -2.06
N CYS A 219 9.83 -7.94 -2.45
CA CYS A 219 9.16 -6.98 -3.32
C CYS A 219 9.18 -5.54 -2.80
N VAL A 220 8.95 -5.35 -1.49
CA VAL A 220 9.00 -4.03 -0.83
C VAL A 220 10.43 -3.47 -0.89
N ALA A 221 11.45 -4.28 -0.58
CA ALA A 221 12.85 -3.87 -0.72
C ALA A 221 13.21 -3.56 -2.17
N GLY A 222 12.73 -4.34 -3.13
CA GLY A 222 12.88 -4.08 -4.55
C GLY A 222 12.24 -2.75 -4.97
N SER A 223 11.04 -2.44 -4.46
CA SER A 223 10.35 -1.17 -4.78
C SER A 223 11.13 0.06 -4.32
N LEU A 224 11.94 -0.02 -3.25
CA LEU A 224 12.82 1.08 -2.82
C LEU A 224 13.83 1.47 -3.91
N PHE A 225 14.31 0.50 -4.69
CA PHE A 225 15.18 0.77 -5.82
C PHE A 225 14.41 1.46 -6.95
N VAL A 226 13.16 1.07 -7.17
CA VAL A 226 12.35 1.60 -8.27
C VAL A 226 11.85 3.02 -8.01
N ILE A 227 11.51 3.35 -6.77
CA ILE A 227 11.04 4.69 -6.38
C ILE A 227 12.18 5.65 -6.03
N PHE A 228 13.44 5.24 -6.20
CA PHE A 228 14.58 6.09 -5.90
C PHE A 228 14.66 7.25 -6.90
N PRO A 229 14.50 8.51 -6.45
CA PRO A 229 14.39 9.65 -7.36
C PRO A 229 15.74 10.18 -7.87
N GLY A 230 16.84 9.46 -7.61
CA GLY A 230 18.20 9.90 -7.90
C GLY A 230 18.83 10.69 -6.76
N ILE A 231 20.08 11.10 -6.96
CA ILE A 231 20.86 11.83 -5.94
C ILE A 231 20.59 13.34 -6.08
N PRO A 232 20.13 14.03 -5.01
CA PRO A 232 19.94 15.47 -5.01
C PRO A 232 21.23 16.22 -5.34
N VAL A 233 21.12 17.26 -6.16
CA VAL A 233 22.26 18.10 -6.53
C VAL A 233 22.32 19.31 -5.60
N GLY A 234 23.43 19.46 -4.87
CA GLY A 234 23.65 20.56 -3.93
C GLY A 234 23.28 20.24 -2.48
N LEU A 235 24.04 20.83 -1.56
CA LEU A 235 23.97 20.53 -0.12
C LEU A 235 22.59 20.81 0.49
N GLY A 236 21.95 21.93 0.11
CA GLY A 236 20.64 22.29 0.65
C GLY A 236 19.55 21.28 0.31
N GLN A 237 19.45 20.90 -0.98
CA GLN A 237 18.46 19.92 -1.42
C GLN A 237 18.74 18.52 -0.85
N TRP A 238 20.02 18.15 -0.76
CA TRP A 238 20.44 16.90 -0.14
C TRP A 238 20.02 16.82 1.34
N LEU A 239 20.25 17.89 2.12
CA LEU A 239 19.83 17.96 3.52
C LEU A 239 18.31 17.84 3.66
N ILE A 240 17.54 18.55 2.83
CA ILE A 240 16.07 18.46 2.84
C ILE A 240 15.62 17.02 2.55
N CYS A 241 16.20 16.36 1.54
CA CYS A 241 15.85 14.99 1.20
C CYS A 241 16.16 14.01 2.34
N MET A 242 17.32 14.16 2.99
CA MET A 242 17.68 13.33 4.15
C MET A 242 16.77 13.58 5.36
N ILE A 243 16.40 14.84 5.62
CA ILE A 243 15.43 15.18 6.68
C ILE A 243 14.08 14.55 6.37
N MET A 244 13.58 14.67 5.15
CA MET A 244 12.30 14.10 4.73
C MET A 244 12.29 12.58 4.80
N PHE A 245 13.39 11.94 4.41
CA PHE A 245 13.58 10.50 4.58
C PHE A 245 13.52 10.09 6.06
N LEU A 246 14.24 10.80 6.94
CA LEU A 246 14.21 10.54 8.38
C LEU A 246 12.83 10.76 8.99
N ILE A 247 12.12 11.82 8.58
CA ILE A 247 10.74 12.07 8.98
C ILE A 247 9.85 10.89 8.58
N GLY A 248 9.93 10.46 7.31
CA GLY A 248 9.19 9.29 6.83
C GLY A 248 9.50 8.03 7.65
N PHE A 249 10.78 7.76 7.89
CA PHE A 249 11.24 6.59 8.65
C PHE A 249 10.73 6.61 10.10
N ILE A 250 10.82 7.76 10.78
CA ILE A 250 10.37 7.92 12.17
C ILE A 250 8.85 7.82 12.28
N LEU A 251 8.10 8.44 11.36
CA LEU A 251 6.64 8.40 11.35
C LEU A 251 6.11 6.96 11.21
N ALA A 252 6.64 6.19 10.26
CA ALA A 252 6.31 4.78 10.11
C ALA A 252 6.73 3.96 11.33
N GLY A 253 7.92 4.21 11.87
CA GLY A 253 8.43 3.51 13.05
C GLY A 253 7.59 3.72 14.31
N PHE A 254 7.09 4.94 14.55
CA PHE A 254 6.23 5.26 15.70
C PHE A 254 4.90 4.52 15.64
N LEU A 255 4.27 4.48 14.46
CA LEU A 255 3.00 3.77 14.27
C LEU A 255 3.16 2.25 14.33
N GLY A 256 4.29 1.72 13.87
CA GLY A 256 4.63 0.31 14.04
C GLY A 256 4.70 -0.12 15.51
N ARG A 257 5.10 0.79 16.42
CA ARG A 257 5.12 0.51 17.87
C ARG A 257 3.73 0.56 18.50
N LEU A 258 2.84 1.44 18.04
CA LEU A 258 1.46 1.52 18.52
C LEU A 258 0.67 0.23 18.24
N LYS A 259 1.04 -0.55 17.21
CA LYS A 259 0.46 -1.87 16.91
C LYS A 259 0.76 -2.92 18.00
N LYS A 260 1.83 -2.75 18.79
CA LYS A 260 2.33 -3.75 19.75
C LYS A 260 2.00 -3.42 21.23
N SER A 261 1.36 -2.28 21.48
CA SER A 261 0.89 -1.85 22.82
C SER A 261 -0.61 -2.07 22.97
#